data_AF-A0A0B8P256-F1
#
_entry.id   AF-A0A0B8P256-F1
#
_cell.length_a   1.000
_cell.length_b   1.000
_cell.length_c   1.000
_cell.angle_alpha   90.00
_cell.angle_beta   90.00
_cell.angle_gamma   90.00
#
_symmetry.space_group_name_H-M   'P 1'
#
loop_
_entity.id
_entity.type
_entity.pdbx_description
1 polymer ?
#
loop_
_entity_poly.entity_id
_entity_poly.type
_entity_poly.pdbx_seq_one_letter_code
_entity_poly.pdbx_strand_id
1 'polypeptide(L)'
;MRYAKKTKADKSQSILAGIEFDDEFSKEPQTLEFTPIRKLTMSVFFGTFLVMIYGVIPWSDMGIEFIPTLGWWFDELSTLFFTASIIIALINRMPEAKYIEKFIEGARDLIGVALVVAVARGIYVVMGDGQIIDSILNWSEGMVQGLNGGVFTVVAYVVHIVLAFFIPSTSGLATVSMPLMGPLADFSNVSVM
;
A
#
# COMPACT_ATOMS: atom_id res chain seq x y z
N MET A 1 28.57 13.36 -30.75
CA MET A 1 28.26 14.34 -29.68
C MET A 1 28.62 15.78 -30.06
N ARG A 2 28.15 16.30 -31.20
CA ARG A 2 28.49 17.67 -31.66
C ARG A 2 27.48 18.72 -31.17
N TYR A 3 26.21 18.32 -31.06
CA TYR A 3 25.12 19.12 -30.48
C TYR A 3 25.33 19.36 -28.97
N ALA A 4 25.58 18.28 -28.19
CA ALA A 4 25.86 18.38 -26.75
C ALA A 4 27.07 19.27 -26.40
N LYS A 5 28.10 19.31 -27.26
CA LYS A 5 29.27 20.17 -27.07
C LYS A 5 28.97 21.64 -27.39
N LYS A 6 28.05 21.90 -28.32
CA LYS A 6 27.58 23.25 -28.66
C LYS A 6 26.66 23.81 -27.58
N THR A 7 25.70 23.04 -27.08
CA THR A 7 24.77 23.48 -26.01
C THR A 7 25.46 23.67 -24.66
N LYS A 8 26.55 22.95 -24.40
CA LYS A 8 27.39 23.16 -23.20
C LYS A 8 28.26 24.43 -23.27
N ALA A 9 28.66 24.85 -24.47
CA ALA A 9 29.46 26.06 -24.67
C ALA A 9 28.61 27.33 -24.76
N ASP A 10 27.40 27.23 -25.31
CA ASP A 10 26.45 28.34 -25.42
C ASP A 10 25.01 27.83 -25.22
N LYS A 11 24.41 28.19 -24.08
CA LYS A 11 23.05 27.75 -23.71
C LYS A 11 21.96 28.31 -24.63
N SER A 12 22.24 29.39 -25.39
CA SER A 12 21.29 30.00 -26.34
C SER A 12 21.10 29.19 -27.63
N GLN A 13 22.02 28.28 -27.93
CA GLN A 13 21.96 27.38 -29.10
C GLN A 13 21.18 26.10 -28.83
N SER A 14 20.60 25.96 -27.63
CA SER A 14 19.71 24.87 -27.29
C SER A 14 18.34 25.12 -27.90
N ILE A 15 17.75 24.10 -28.52
CA ILE A 15 16.34 24.14 -28.98
C ILE A 15 15.37 24.42 -27.81
N LEU A 16 15.81 24.18 -26.57
CA LEU A 16 15.07 24.47 -25.34
C LEU A 16 15.42 25.84 -24.73
N ALA A 17 16.20 26.69 -25.41
CA ALA A 17 16.55 28.02 -24.93
C ALA A 17 15.30 28.91 -24.85
N GLY A 18 14.80 29.13 -23.64
CA GLY A 18 13.58 29.90 -23.38
C GLY A 18 12.41 29.09 -22.81
N ILE A 19 12.54 27.76 -22.68
CA ILE A 19 11.59 26.94 -21.93
C ILE A 19 12.13 26.79 -20.51
N GLU A 20 11.60 27.59 -19.58
CA GLU A 20 11.77 27.34 -18.15
C GLU A 20 10.90 26.14 -17.78
N PHE A 21 11.52 24.97 -17.68
CA PHE A 21 10.90 23.82 -17.04
C PHE A 21 10.91 24.08 -15.53
N ASP A 22 9.85 24.70 -15.01
CA ASP A 22 9.54 24.74 -13.56
C ASP A 22 9.00 23.37 -13.08
N ASP A 23 9.58 22.30 -13.60
CA ASP A 23 9.30 20.95 -13.16
C ASP A 23 10.18 20.63 -11.96
N GLU A 24 9.61 20.00 -10.94
CA GLU A 24 10.29 19.60 -9.70
C GLU A 24 11.52 18.71 -9.96
N PHE A 25 11.56 18.05 -11.13
CA PHE A 25 12.64 17.21 -11.64
C PHE A 25 13.83 17.98 -12.26
N SER A 26 13.68 19.27 -12.58
CA SER A 26 14.71 20.13 -13.18
C SER A 26 15.64 20.75 -12.13
N LYS A 27 15.23 20.74 -10.86
CA LYS A 27 16.07 21.17 -9.73
C LYS A 27 17.16 20.12 -9.55
N GLU A 28 18.43 20.53 -9.67
CA GLU A 28 19.55 19.63 -9.33
C GLU A 28 19.25 19.00 -7.96
N PRO A 29 19.46 17.68 -7.79
CA PRO A 29 19.18 17.01 -6.53
C PRO A 29 20.03 17.69 -5.47
N GLN A 30 19.41 18.58 -4.70
CA GLN A 30 20.08 19.23 -3.59
C GLN A 30 20.58 18.08 -2.73
N THR A 31 21.89 17.97 -2.59
CA THR A 31 22.51 17.02 -1.68
C THR A 31 22.12 17.47 -0.29
N LEU A 32 20.96 17.01 0.15
CA LEU A 32 20.42 17.38 1.43
C LEU A 32 21.37 16.82 2.48
N GLU A 33 22.04 17.71 3.20
CA GLU A 33 23.00 17.30 4.22
C GLU A 33 22.30 16.43 5.26
N PHE A 34 22.99 15.37 5.69
CA PHE A 34 22.55 14.49 6.76
C PHE A 34 22.66 15.22 8.11
N THR A 35 21.73 16.16 8.34
CA THR A 35 21.63 16.82 9.63
C THR A 35 21.19 15.83 10.71
N PRO A 36 21.65 15.99 11.96
CA PRO A 36 21.27 15.10 13.07
C PRO A 36 19.76 15.06 13.30
N ILE A 37 19.05 16.15 13.04
CA ILE A 37 17.58 16.24 13.12
C ILE A 37 16.91 15.37 12.05
N ARG A 38 17.47 15.34 10.83
CA ARG A 38 16.96 14.49 9.74
C ARG A 38 17.19 13.01 10.03
N LYS A 39 18.35 12.66 10.60
CA LYS A 39 18.64 11.29 11.04
C LYS A 39 17.67 10.85 12.15
N LEU A 40 17.37 11.73 13.10
CA LEU A 40 16.39 11.46 14.15
C LEU A 40 14.97 11.28 13.56
N THR A 41 14.56 12.15 12.65
CA THR A 41 13.28 12.05 11.94
C THR A 41 13.14 10.73 11.20
N MET A 42 14.16 10.31 10.46
CA MET A 42 14.19 9.01 9.80
C MET A 42 14.12 7.87 10.82
N SER A 43 14.85 7.96 11.93
CA SER A 43 14.83 6.94 12.97
C SER A 43 13.45 6.78 13.60
N VAL A 44 12.73 7.88 13.85
CA VAL A 44 11.34 7.83 14.34
C VAL A 44 10.44 7.19 13.29
N PHE A 45 10.52 7.63 12.02
CA PHE A 45 9.73 7.08 10.93
C PHE A 45 9.91 5.56 10.77
N PHE A 46 11.16 5.07 10.66
CA PHE A 46 11.44 3.64 10.58
C PHE A 46 11.06 2.91 11.87
N GLY A 47 11.26 3.53 13.03
CA GLY A 47 10.82 3.01 14.32
C GLY A 47 9.30 2.78 14.36
N THR A 48 8.51 3.70 13.81
CA THR A 48 7.05 3.56 13.70
C THR A 48 6.68 2.32 12.88
N PHE A 49 7.36 2.06 11.76
CA PHE A 49 7.12 0.84 10.98
C PHE A 49 7.49 -0.44 11.73
N LEU A 50 8.57 -0.43 12.51
CA LEU A 50 8.93 -1.58 13.34
C LEU A 50 7.89 -1.85 14.42
N VAL A 51 7.37 -0.80 15.06
CA VAL A 51 6.30 -0.91 16.06
C VAL A 51 5.00 -1.41 15.42
N MET A 52 4.66 -0.91 14.22
CA MET A 52 3.52 -1.42 13.44
C MET A 52 3.65 -2.92 13.17
N ILE A 53 4.79 -3.36 12.62
CA ILE A 53 5.03 -4.77 12.31
C ILE A 53 4.92 -5.62 13.59
N TYR A 54 5.50 -5.14 14.68
CA TYR A 54 5.42 -5.81 15.97
C TYR A 54 3.98 -5.93 16.50
N GLY A 55 3.17 -4.87 16.37
CA GLY A 55 1.80 -4.84 16.88
C GLY A 55 0.80 -5.68 16.09
N VAL A 56 1.01 -5.82 14.77
CA VAL A 56 0.10 -6.54 13.87
C VAL A 56 0.36 -8.04 13.84
N ILE A 57 1.60 -8.49 14.04
CA ILE A 57 1.93 -9.91 13.93
C ILE A 57 1.27 -10.72 15.06
N PRO A 58 0.51 -11.78 14.74
CA PRO A 58 -0.05 -12.70 15.73
C PRO A 58 1.03 -13.71 16.19
N TRP A 59 1.96 -13.24 17.02
CA TRP A 59 3.05 -14.03 17.61
C TRP A 59 2.60 -15.34 18.28
N SER A 60 1.44 -15.34 18.96
CA SER A 60 0.87 -16.53 19.62
C SER A 60 0.57 -17.64 18.63
N ASP A 61 0.04 -17.29 17.46
CA ASP A 61 -0.41 -18.24 16.43
C ASP A 61 0.80 -18.84 15.70
N MET A 62 1.96 -18.18 15.80
CA MET A 62 3.25 -18.66 15.31
C MET A 62 4.01 -19.54 16.33
N GLY A 63 3.42 -19.82 17.50
CA GLY A 63 4.06 -20.60 18.57
C GLY A 63 5.11 -19.83 19.37
N ILE A 64 5.11 -18.50 19.28
CA ILE A 64 6.04 -17.60 19.97
C ILE A 64 5.33 -17.06 21.21
N GLU A 65 5.31 -17.84 22.29
CA GLU A 65 4.59 -17.49 23.53
C GLU A 65 5.32 -16.46 24.41
N PHE A 66 6.61 -16.20 24.15
CA PHE A 66 7.40 -15.24 24.93
C PHE A 66 7.15 -13.78 24.51
N ILE A 67 6.48 -13.55 23.36
CA ILE A 67 6.14 -12.22 22.87
C ILE A 67 4.62 -12.06 22.96
N PRO A 68 4.12 -11.02 23.66
CA PRO A 68 2.69 -10.77 23.73
C PRO A 68 2.14 -10.37 22.36
N THR A 69 1.00 -10.96 21.98
CA THR A 69 0.22 -10.49 20.85
C THR A 69 -0.58 -9.27 21.22
N LEU A 70 -0.37 -8.19 20.48
CA LEU A 70 -1.08 -6.92 20.70
C LEU A 70 -2.38 -6.85 19.90
N GLY A 71 -2.50 -7.63 18.82
CA GLY A 71 -3.73 -7.71 18.01
C GLY A 71 -4.10 -6.39 17.35
N TRP A 72 -3.11 -5.55 17.03
CA TRP A 72 -3.38 -4.21 16.51
C TRP A 72 -4.03 -4.26 15.14
N TRP A 73 -5.06 -3.43 14.97
CA TRP A 73 -5.75 -3.26 13.71
C TRP A 73 -5.89 -1.78 13.38
N PHE A 74 -6.98 -1.39 12.73
CA PHE A 74 -7.11 -0.09 12.12
C PHE A 74 -6.96 1.09 13.10
N ASP A 75 -7.56 0.99 14.29
CA ASP A 75 -7.60 2.08 15.26
C ASP A 75 -6.23 2.35 15.89
N GLU A 76 -5.52 1.30 16.29
CA GLU A 76 -4.18 1.39 16.86
C GLU A 76 -3.16 1.85 15.82
N LEU A 77 -3.26 1.34 14.59
CA LEU A 77 -2.37 1.74 13.49
C LEU A 77 -2.57 3.21 13.11
N SER A 78 -3.81 3.67 13.04
CA SER A 78 -4.13 5.08 12.76
C SER A 78 -3.56 5.99 13.85
N THR A 79 -3.73 5.59 15.12
CA THR A 79 -3.20 6.33 16.28
C THR A 79 -1.68 6.36 16.30
N LEU A 80 -1.03 5.24 15.96
CA LEU A 80 0.43 5.12 15.89
C LEU A 80 1.03 6.09 14.87
N PHE A 81 0.54 6.07 13.62
CA PHE A 81 1.05 6.94 12.56
C PHE A 81 0.69 8.41 12.81
N PHE A 82 -0.50 8.69 13.35
CA PHE A 82 -0.88 10.04 13.75
C PHE A 82 0.05 10.60 14.82
N THR A 83 0.29 9.84 15.89
CA THR A 83 1.20 10.23 16.98
C THR A 83 2.64 10.40 16.47
N ALA A 84 3.12 9.47 15.63
CA ALA A 84 4.44 9.57 15.01
C ALA A 84 4.59 10.84 14.15
N SER A 85 3.55 11.23 13.40
CA SER A 85 3.55 12.46 12.61
C SER A 85 3.69 13.72 13.48
N ILE A 86 3.02 13.75 14.65
CA ILE A 86 3.14 14.85 15.62
C ILE A 86 4.55 14.88 16.22
N ILE A 87 5.09 13.74 16.62
CA ILE A 87 6.46 13.64 17.15
C ILE A 87 7.48 14.16 16.12
N ILE A 88 7.33 13.78 14.85
CA ILE A 88 8.18 14.26 13.75
C ILE A 88 8.05 15.77 13.57
N ALA A 89 6.83 16.33 13.64
CA ALA A 89 6.61 17.77 13.56
C ALA A 89 7.31 18.52 14.70
N LEU A 90 7.24 17.99 15.93
CA LEU A 90 7.91 18.56 17.11
C LEU A 90 9.44 18.49 16.98
N ILE A 91 10.00 17.36 16.53
CA ILE A 91 11.45 17.19 16.31
C ILE A 91 11.98 18.20 15.30
N ASN A 92 11.23 18.45 14.23
CA ASN A 92 11.60 19.41 13.20
C ASN A 92 11.23 20.86 13.54
N ARG A 93 10.65 21.10 14.73
CA ARG A 93 10.15 22.41 15.17
C ARG A 93 9.25 23.06 14.12
N MET A 94 8.40 22.25 13.49
CA MET A 94 7.49 22.71 12.44
C MET A 94 6.38 23.56 13.07
N PRO A 95 6.09 24.76 12.55
CA PRO A 95 4.98 25.56 13.04
C PRO A 95 3.64 24.87 12.74
N GLU A 96 2.67 25.01 13.64
CA GLU A 96 1.38 24.32 13.59
C GLU A 96 0.65 24.52 12.25
N ALA A 97 0.61 25.75 11.74
CA ALA A 97 -0.04 26.05 10.46
C ALA A 97 0.56 25.23 9.30
N LYS A 98 1.90 25.08 9.29
CA LYS A 98 2.60 24.30 8.28
C LYS A 98 2.41 22.79 8.46
N TYR A 99 2.29 22.32 9.70
CA TYR A 99 1.97 20.92 9.97
C TYR A 99 0.57 20.58 9.46
N ILE A 100 -0.44 21.41 9.76
CA ILE A 100 -1.82 21.20 9.29
C ILE A 100 -1.87 21.24 7.76
N GLU A 101 -1.19 22.20 7.13
CA GLU A 101 -1.09 22.28 5.67
C GLU A 101 -0.51 20.98 5.07
N LYS A 102 0.63 20.51 5.59
CA LYS A 102 1.28 19.28 5.12
C LYS A 102 0.48 18.02 5.41
N PHE A 103 -0.24 17.98 6.54
CA PHE A 103 -1.12 16.88 6.88
C PHE A 103 -2.32 16.81 5.92
N ILE A 104 -2.94 17.95 5.62
CA ILE A 104 -4.05 18.04 4.66
C ILE A 104 -3.57 17.68 3.25
N GLU A 105 -2.38 18.12 2.85
CA GLU A 105 -1.75 17.75 1.58
C GLU A 105 -1.60 16.23 1.45
N GLY A 106 -1.02 15.57 2.45
CA GLY A 106 -0.91 14.10 2.46
C GLY A 106 -2.27 13.39 2.48
N ALA A 107 -3.26 13.94 3.21
CA ALA A 107 -4.61 13.39 3.21
C ALA A 107 -5.29 13.51 1.82
N ARG A 108 -5.06 14.60 1.09
CA ARG A 108 -5.60 14.82 -0.26
C ARG A 108 -5.13 13.76 -1.25
N ASP A 109 -3.87 13.34 -1.16
CA ASP A 109 -3.32 12.30 -2.03
C ASP A 109 -4.03 10.94 -1.85
N LEU A 110 -4.60 10.70 -0.66
CA LEU A 110 -5.33 9.47 -0.36
C LEU A 110 -6.83 9.54 -0.68
N ILE A 111 -7.41 10.73 -0.94
CA ILE A 111 -8.85 10.86 -1.22
C ILE A 111 -9.25 10.04 -2.45
N GLY A 112 -8.45 10.09 -3.52
CA GLY A 112 -8.72 9.32 -4.74
C GLY A 112 -8.75 7.82 -4.48
N VAL A 113 -7.78 7.32 -3.71
CA VAL A 113 -7.71 5.90 -3.33
C VAL A 113 -8.89 5.53 -2.43
N ALA A 114 -9.22 6.38 -1.44
CA ALA A 114 -10.32 6.14 -0.51
C ALA A 114 -11.67 6.03 -1.23
N LEU A 115 -11.95 6.88 -2.22
CA LEU A 115 -13.18 6.82 -3.02
C LEU A 115 -13.27 5.51 -3.82
N VAL A 116 -12.18 5.08 -4.45
CA VAL A 116 -12.15 3.80 -5.19
C VAL A 116 -12.39 2.62 -4.26
N VAL A 117 -11.72 2.59 -3.10
CA VAL A 117 -11.90 1.53 -2.10
C VAL A 117 -13.33 1.54 -1.55
N ALA A 118 -13.92 2.71 -1.29
CA ALA A 118 -15.30 2.82 -0.80
C ALA A 118 -16.31 2.28 -1.82
N VAL A 119 -16.16 2.61 -3.10
CA VAL A 119 -17.01 2.08 -4.19
C VAL A 119 -16.83 0.57 -4.32
N ALA A 120 -15.59 0.07 -4.33
CA ALA A 120 -15.31 -1.36 -4.40
C ALA A 120 -15.96 -2.12 -3.23
N ARG A 121 -15.88 -1.56 -2.01
CA ARG A 121 -16.54 -2.13 -0.84
C ARG A 121 -18.07 -2.08 -0.96
N GLY A 122 -18.63 -1.01 -1.52
CA GLY A 122 -20.05 -0.91 -1.81
C GLY A 122 -20.54 -1.99 -2.78
N ILE A 123 -19.80 -2.21 -3.89
CA ILE A 123 -20.10 -3.29 -4.84
C ILE A 123 -20.04 -4.65 -4.15
N TYR A 124 -19.01 -4.90 -3.34
CA TYR A 124 -18.87 -6.15 -2.59
C TYR A 124 -20.09 -6.42 -1.67
N VAL A 125 -20.55 -5.40 -0.93
CA VAL A 125 -21.73 -5.53 -0.06
C VAL A 125 -22.98 -5.83 -0.88
N VAL A 126 -23.22 -5.10 -1.98
CA VAL A 126 -24.36 -5.33 -2.87
C VAL A 126 -24.33 -6.74 -3.49
N MET A 127 -23.15 -7.23 -3.88
CA MET A 127 -22.99 -8.59 -4.41
C MET A 127 -23.24 -9.66 -3.34
N GLY A 128 -22.88 -9.40 -2.08
CA GLY A 128 -23.20 -10.26 -0.94
C GLY A 128 -24.70 -10.31 -0.68
N ASP A 129 -25.34 -9.15 -0.51
CA ASP A 129 -26.79 -9.06 -0.25
C ASP A 129 -27.62 -9.63 -1.41
N GLY A 130 -27.12 -9.52 -2.65
CA GLY A 130 -27.73 -10.07 -3.85
C GLY A 130 -27.46 -11.56 -4.09
N GLN A 131 -26.78 -12.27 -3.18
CA GLN A 131 -26.37 -13.68 -3.32
C GLN A 131 -25.55 -13.99 -4.60
N ILE A 132 -24.93 -12.96 -5.19
CA ILE A 132 -24.08 -13.11 -6.37
C ILE A 132 -22.78 -13.82 -5.97
N ILE A 133 -22.23 -13.47 -4.79
CA ILE A 133 -21.04 -14.13 -4.25
C ILE A 133 -21.30 -15.62 -4.04
N ASP A 134 -22.41 -15.98 -3.39
CA ASP A 134 -22.78 -17.38 -3.15
C ASP A 134 -22.98 -18.17 -4.44
N SER A 135 -23.56 -17.53 -5.47
CA SER A 135 -23.73 -18.15 -6.78
C SER A 135 -22.40 -18.44 -7.48
N ILE A 136 -21.47 -17.48 -7.42
CA ILE A 136 -20.10 -17.64 -7.94
C ILE A 136 -19.36 -18.75 -7.18
N LEU A 137 -19.51 -18.79 -5.85
CA LEU A 137 -18.90 -19.81 -5.01
C LEU A 137 -19.44 -21.20 -5.34
N ASN A 138 -20.75 -21.38 -5.48
CA ASN A 138 -21.37 -22.66 -5.83
C ASN A 138 -20.92 -23.17 -7.23
N TRP A 139 -20.81 -22.27 -8.21
CA TRP A 139 -20.26 -22.63 -9.54
C TRP A 139 -18.79 -23.00 -9.47
N SER A 140 -18.02 -22.26 -8.68
CA SER A 140 -16.60 -22.50 -8.48
C SER A 140 -16.38 -23.82 -7.76
N GLU A 141 -17.13 -24.10 -6.70
CA GLU A 141 -17.12 -25.35 -5.96
C GLU A 141 -17.33 -26.55 -6.89
N GLY A 142 -18.32 -26.52 -7.78
CA GLY A 142 -18.53 -27.57 -8.77
C GLY A 142 -17.37 -27.79 -9.76
N MET A 143 -16.53 -26.78 -9.98
CA MET A 143 -15.32 -26.87 -10.84
C MET A 143 -14.08 -27.37 -10.10
N VAL A 144 -13.99 -27.15 -8.77
CA VAL A 144 -12.84 -27.56 -7.94
C VAL A 144 -13.10 -28.80 -7.08
N GLN A 145 -14.35 -29.23 -6.91
CA GLN A 145 -14.69 -30.47 -6.19
C GLN A 145 -14.01 -31.68 -6.83
N GLY A 146 -13.28 -32.45 -6.01
CA GLY A 146 -12.56 -33.66 -6.43
C GLY A 146 -11.13 -33.45 -6.94
N LEU A 147 -10.62 -32.20 -6.95
CA LEU A 147 -9.21 -31.94 -7.26
C LEU A 147 -8.32 -32.25 -6.04
N ASN A 148 -7.15 -32.84 -6.30
CA ASN A 148 -6.09 -32.98 -5.29
C ASN A 148 -5.61 -31.57 -4.87
N GLY A 149 -5.39 -31.33 -3.58
CA GLY A 149 -5.03 -30.02 -3.02
C GLY A 149 -3.85 -29.31 -3.73
N GLY A 150 -2.89 -30.07 -4.26
CA GLY A 150 -1.81 -29.48 -5.08
C GLY A 150 -2.28 -28.86 -6.40
N VAL A 151 -3.28 -29.47 -7.06
CA VAL A 151 -3.87 -28.96 -8.31
C VAL A 151 -4.76 -27.75 -8.04
N PHE A 152 -5.50 -27.78 -6.92
CA PHE A 152 -6.30 -26.65 -6.47
C PHE A 152 -5.43 -25.38 -6.30
N THR A 153 -4.30 -25.49 -5.58
CA THR A 153 -3.39 -24.35 -5.37
C THR A 153 -2.89 -23.76 -6.68
N VAL A 154 -2.55 -24.59 -7.67
CA VAL A 154 -2.08 -24.12 -8.98
C VAL A 154 -3.19 -23.38 -9.73
N VAL A 155 -4.42 -23.92 -9.75
CA VAL A 155 -5.56 -23.28 -10.41
C VAL A 155 -5.92 -21.96 -9.73
N ALA A 156 -6.00 -21.95 -8.39
CA ALA A 156 -6.24 -20.75 -7.59
C ALA A 156 -5.18 -19.68 -7.86
N TYR A 157 -3.90 -20.07 -7.94
CA TYR A 157 -2.80 -19.16 -8.25
C TYR A 157 -2.90 -18.59 -9.68
N VAL A 158 -3.29 -19.40 -10.67
CA VAL A 158 -3.53 -18.91 -12.05
C VAL A 158 -4.68 -17.90 -12.08
N VAL A 159 -5.78 -18.17 -11.39
CA VAL A 159 -6.89 -17.22 -11.26
C VAL A 159 -6.43 -15.93 -10.57
N HIS A 160 -5.61 -16.04 -9.53
CA HIS A 160 -5.03 -14.88 -8.86
C HIS A 160 -4.16 -14.04 -9.81
N ILE A 161 -3.34 -14.67 -10.67
CA ILE A 161 -2.54 -13.97 -11.69
C ILE A 161 -3.44 -13.25 -12.70
N VAL A 162 -4.49 -13.91 -13.17
CA VAL A 162 -5.44 -13.29 -14.12
C VAL A 162 -6.11 -12.08 -13.47
N LEU A 163 -6.58 -12.20 -12.22
CA LEU A 163 -7.16 -11.08 -11.48
C LEU A 163 -6.13 -9.96 -11.24
N ALA A 164 -4.88 -10.30 -10.92
CA ALA A 164 -3.79 -9.34 -10.72
C ALA A 164 -3.46 -8.55 -11.99
N PHE A 165 -3.66 -9.14 -13.18
CA PHE A 165 -3.49 -8.44 -14.45
C PHE A 165 -4.56 -7.36 -14.66
N PHE A 166 -5.81 -7.63 -14.26
CA PHE A 166 -6.92 -6.67 -14.39
C PHE A 166 -6.99 -5.65 -13.25
N ILE A 167 -6.50 -6.00 -12.06
CA ILE A 167 -6.49 -5.16 -10.86
C ILE A 167 -5.02 -4.90 -10.46
N PRO A 168 -4.37 -3.86 -11.02
CA PRO A 168 -2.96 -3.59 -10.79
C PRO A 168 -2.65 -3.07 -9.38
N SER A 169 -3.64 -2.70 -8.58
CA SER A 169 -3.44 -2.29 -7.18
C SER A 169 -3.46 -3.51 -6.26
N THR A 170 -2.38 -3.70 -5.49
CA THR A 170 -2.24 -4.83 -4.54
C THR A 170 -3.33 -4.82 -3.46
N SER A 171 -3.74 -3.65 -2.99
CA SER A 171 -4.84 -3.51 -2.01
C SER A 171 -6.23 -3.80 -2.61
N GLY A 172 -6.48 -3.37 -3.85
CA GLY A 172 -7.73 -3.65 -4.56
C GLY A 172 -7.86 -5.13 -4.91
N LEU A 173 -6.77 -5.76 -5.34
CA LEU A 173 -6.71 -7.18 -5.60
C LEU A 173 -7.00 -7.99 -4.33
N ALA A 174 -6.34 -7.66 -3.20
CA ALA A 174 -6.57 -8.34 -1.93
C ALA A 174 -8.03 -8.23 -1.46
N THR A 175 -8.64 -7.05 -1.60
CA THR A 175 -10.03 -6.80 -1.19
C THR A 175 -11.03 -7.66 -1.96
N VAL A 176 -10.76 -7.97 -3.23
CA VAL A 176 -11.63 -8.79 -4.08
C VAL A 176 -11.27 -10.27 -4.00
N SER A 177 -9.97 -10.62 -3.95
CA SER A 177 -9.52 -12.01 -4.04
C SER A 177 -9.60 -12.76 -2.71
N MET A 178 -9.30 -12.11 -1.57
CA MET A 178 -9.29 -12.80 -0.27
C MET A 178 -10.65 -13.36 0.14
N PRO A 179 -11.78 -12.62 0.00
CA PRO A 179 -13.09 -13.17 0.31
C PRO A 179 -13.53 -14.33 -0.58
N LEU A 180 -12.99 -14.41 -1.80
CA LEU A 180 -13.25 -15.51 -2.72
C LEU A 180 -12.39 -16.74 -2.42
N MET A 181 -11.12 -16.53 -2.04
CA MET A 181 -10.19 -17.63 -1.79
C MET A 181 -10.45 -18.39 -0.50
N GLY A 182 -10.95 -17.73 0.56
CA GLY A 182 -11.28 -18.38 1.84
C GLY A 182 -12.25 -19.55 1.68
N PRO A 183 -13.48 -19.32 1.16
CA PRO A 183 -14.46 -20.39 0.97
C PRO A 183 -13.97 -21.49 0.00
N LEU A 184 -13.26 -21.14 -1.07
CA LEU A 184 -12.73 -22.11 -2.02
C LEU A 184 -11.66 -23.03 -1.41
N ALA A 185 -10.85 -22.50 -0.49
CA ALA A 185 -9.83 -23.25 0.24
C ALA A 185 -10.46 -24.33 1.11
N ASP A 186 -11.49 -23.96 1.89
CA ASP A 186 -12.23 -24.87 2.77
C ASP A 186 -12.83 -26.06 1.99
N PHE A 187 -13.35 -25.82 0.78
CA PHE A 187 -13.91 -26.89 -0.06
C PHE A 187 -12.87 -27.88 -0.59
N SER A 188 -11.61 -27.47 -0.70
CA SER A 188 -10.52 -28.31 -1.24
C SER A 188 -9.71 -29.05 -0.18
N ASN A 189 -10.05 -28.87 1.12
CA ASN A 189 -9.27 -29.38 2.25
C ASN A 189 -7.81 -28.88 2.26
N VAL A 190 -7.55 -27.75 1.59
CA VAL A 190 -6.28 -27.03 1.60
C VAL A 190 -6.47 -25.84 2.53
N SER A 191 -5.83 -25.86 3.70
CA SER A 191 -5.82 -24.70 4.60
C SER A 191 -5.17 -23.52 3.86
N VAL A 192 -5.96 -22.47 3.62
CA VAL A 192 -5.45 -21.14 3.26
C VAL A 192 -5.52 -20.32 4.54
N MET A 193 -4.51 -20.55 5.38
CA MET A 193 -4.27 -19.94 6.70
C MET A 193 -5.46 -20.01 7.65
#